data_AF-A0A7V9F2U4-F1
#
_entry.id   AF-A0A7V9F2U4-F1
#
_cell.length_a   1.000
_cell.length_b   1.000
_cell.length_c   1.000
_cell.angle_alpha   90.00
_cell.angle_beta   90.00
_cell.angle_gamma   90.00
#
_symmetry.space_group_name_H-M   'P 1'
#
loop_
_entity.id
_entity.type
_entity.pdbx_description
1 polymer ?
#
loop_
_entity_poly.entity_id
_entity_poly.type
_entity_poly.pdbx_seq_one_letter_code
_entity_poly.pdbx_strand_id
1 'polypeptide(L)'
;MELLRDALLFIHLVGFAALFGGAFVQIRDDSRVVNSAMLHGALTQVVSGILLVGVIEGIDEGMDYTKIAVKFAIGLVVALLCWVNRRKPEVPHGLFWGIFALTLANVAVAVFW
;
A
#
# COMPACT_ATOMS: atom_id res chain seq x y z
N MET A 1 4.48 23.74 -5.80
CA MET A 1 4.54 22.45 -5.08
C MET A 1 3.30 21.60 -5.33
N GLU A 2 2.14 22.18 -5.64
CA GLU A 2 0.90 21.44 -5.92
C GLU A 2 0.99 20.38 -7.03
N LEU A 3 1.57 20.71 -8.20
CA LEU A 3 1.70 19.71 -9.29
C LEU A 3 2.48 18.46 -8.84
N LEU A 4 3.54 18.64 -8.06
CA LEU A 4 4.34 17.52 -7.55
C LEU A 4 3.56 16.71 -6.51
N ARG A 5 2.86 17.39 -5.58
CA ARG A 5 1.96 16.76 -4.61
C ARG A 5 0.89 15.91 -5.32
N ASP A 6 0.20 16.48 -6.30
CA ASP A 6 -0.87 15.81 -7.02
C ASP A 6 -0.35 14.66 -7.90
N ALA A 7 0.81 14.82 -8.53
CA ALA A 7 1.47 13.76 -9.28
C ALA A 7 1.88 12.59 -8.37
N LEU A 8 2.45 12.87 -7.20
CA LEU A 8 2.80 11.84 -6.22
C LEU A 8 1.55 11.16 -5.65
N LEU A 9 0.48 11.91 -5.39
CA LEU A 9 -0.80 11.36 -4.94
C LEU A 9 -1.41 10.44 -5.99
N PHE A 10 -1.37 10.84 -7.26
CA PHE A 10 -1.79 9.99 -8.37
C PHE A 10 -0.99 8.69 -8.44
N ILE A 11 0.35 8.77 -8.37
CA ILE A 11 1.23 7.60 -8.33
C ILE A 11 0.91 6.71 -7.13
N HIS A 12 0.65 7.31 -5.97
CA HIS A 12 0.24 6.60 -4.77
C HIS A 12 -1.06 5.81 -5.06
N LEU A 13 -2.11 6.46 -5.55
CA LEU A 13 -3.37 5.79 -5.90
C LEU A 13 -3.20 4.66 -6.93
N VAL A 14 -2.34 4.83 -7.93
CA VAL A 14 -1.99 3.76 -8.88
C VAL A 14 -1.31 2.60 -8.19
N GLY A 15 -0.38 2.85 -7.26
CA GLY A 15 0.25 1.82 -6.44
C GLY A 15 -0.76 1.04 -5.60
N PHE A 16 -1.73 1.73 -5.00
CA PHE A 16 -2.84 1.09 -4.30
C PHE A 16 -3.67 0.22 -5.24
N ALA A 17 -4.06 0.74 -6.40
CA ALA A 17 -4.85 0.00 -7.39
C ALA A 17 -4.11 -1.27 -7.87
N ALA A 18 -2.79 -1.20 -8.08
CA ALA A 18 -1.97 -2.36 -8.42
C ALA A 18 -1.91 -3.39 -7.28
N LEU A 19 -1.71 -2.93 -6.04
CA LEU A 19 -1.66 -3.80 -4.86
C LEU A 19 -3.01 -4.50 -4.62
N PHE A 20 -4.07 -3.70 -4.49
CA PHE A 20 -5.41 -4.19 -4.21
C PHE A 20 -5.93 -5.01 -5.39
N GLY A 21 -5.83 -4.52 -6.62
CA GLY A 21 -6.26 -5.23 -7.82
C GLY A 21 -5.52 -6.55 -8.02
N GLY A 22 -4.20 -6.57 -7.81
CA GLY A 22 -3.39 -7.78 -7.87
C GLY A 22 -3.79 -8.81 -6.81
N ALA A 23 -4.21 -8.38 -5.62
CA ALA A 23 -4.76 -9.29 -4.62
C ALA A 23 -6.20 -9.71 -4.96
N PHE A 24 -7.03 -8.78 -5.44
CA PHE A 24 -8.45 -8.98 -5.73
C PHE A 24 -8.70 -10.06 -6.77
N VAL A 25 -7.90 -10.09 -7.84
CA VAL A 25 -8.04 -11.12 -8.89
C VAL A 25 -7.81 -12.54 -8.35
N GLN A 26 -7.04 -12.69 -7.27
CA GLN A 26 -6.71 -13.99 -6.68
C GLN A 26 -7.71 -14.48 -5.62
N ILE A 27 -8.76 -13.71 -5.32
CA ILE A 27 -9.77 -14.10 -4.30
C ILE A 27 -10.41 -15.45 -4.63
N ARG A 28 -10.62 -15.73 -5.92
CA ARG A 28 -11.25 -16.96 -6.40
C ARG A 28 -10.26 -18.10 -6.65
N ASP A 29 -8.96 -17.83 -6.53
CA ASP A 29 -7.93 -18.83 -6.77
C ASP A 29 -7.72 -19.68 -5.52
N ASP A 30 -7.61 -21.00 -5.73
CA ASP A 30 -7.32 -21.97 -4.67
C ASP A 30 -5.85 -21.93 -4.27
N SER A 31 -4.94 -21.75 -5.24
CA SER A 31 -3.51 -21.55 -5.02
C SER A 31 -3.15 -20.08 -5.27
N ARG A 32 -2.89 -19.34 -4.20
CA ARG A 32 -2.64 -17.89 -4.25
C ARG A 32 -1.16 -17.60 -4.14
N VAL A 33 -0.71 -16.54 -4.78
CA VAL A 33 0.68 -16.08 -4.81
C VAL A 33 0.79 -14.60 -4.53
N VAL A 34 2.00 -14.12 -4.24
CA VAL A 34 2.29 -12.68 -4.36
C VAL A 34 2.71 -12.41 -5.80
N ASN A 35 1.77 -11.91 -6.61
CA ASN A 35 2.08 -11.54 -7.99
C ASN A 35 2.85 -10.21 -8.06
N SER A 36 3.39 -9.91 -9.26
CA SER A 36 4.19 -8.71 -9.48
C SER A 36 3.41 -7.41 -9.22
N ALA A 37 2.10 -7.39 -9.49
CA ALA A 37 1.27 -6.21 -9.25
C ALA A 37 1.15 -5.91 -7.74
N MET A 38 0.95 -6.94 -6.92
CA MET A 38 0.97 -6.82 -5.45
C MET A 38 2.31 -6.28 -4.94
N LEU A 39 3.42 -6.86 -5.41
CA LEU A 39 4.75 -6.46 -4.98
C LEU A 39 5.07 -5.01 -5.35
N HIS A 40 4.95 -4.67 -6.64
CA HIS A 40 5.28 -3.33 -7.11
C HIS A 40 4.30 -2.30 -6.55
N GLY A 41 3.01 -2.62 -6.46
CA GLY A 41 2.00 -1.75 -5.85
C GLY A 41 2.33 -1.41 -4.39
N ALA A 42 2.70 -2.40 -3.58
CA ALA A 42 3.09 -2.18 -2.19
C ALA A 42 4.37 -1.32 -2.06
N LEU A 43 5.38 -1.59 -2.90
CA LEU A 43 6.62 -0.79 -2.90
C LEU A 43 6.36 0.65 -3.35
N THR A 44 5.57 0.84 -4.42
CA THR A 44 5.16 2.16 -4.89
C THR A 44 4.41 2.92 -3.81
N GLN A 45 3.49 2.27 -3.09
CA GLN A 45 2.76 2.86 -1.96
C GLN A 45 3.68 3.39 -0.86
N VAL A 46 4.67 2.59 -0.43
CA VAL A 46 5.64 3.00 0.59
C VAL A 46 6.49 4.17 0.12
N VAL A 47 7.09 4.07 -1.08
CA VAL A 47 7.99 5.10 -1.62
C VAL A 47 7.24 6.41 -1.87
N SER A 48 6.10 6.35 -2.57
CA SER A 48 5.29 7.55 -2.83
C SER A 48 4.73 8.16 -1.55
N GLY A 49 4.40 7.35 -0.53
CA GLY A 49 3.96 7.83 0.78
C GLY A 49 5.02 8.66 1.49
N ILE A 50 6.28 8.17 1.52
CA ILE A 50 7.40 8.93 2.10
C ILE A 50 7.61 10.26 1.35
N LEU A 51 7.60 10.21 0.02
CA LEU A 51 7.78 11.39 -0.81
C LEU A 51 6.65 12.42 -0.63
N LEU A 52 5.40 11.95 -0.50
CA LEU A 52 4.25 12.81 -0.23
C LEU A 52 4.37 13.57 1.09
N VAL A 53 4.78 12.88 2.17
CA VAL A 53 4.99 13.52 3.47
C VAL A 53 6.05 14.62 3.36
N GLY A 54 7.20 14.32 2.73
CA GLY A 54 8.26 15.31 2.56
C GLY A 54 7.87 16.52 1.69
N VAL A 55 6.91 16.37 0.78
CA VAL A 55 6.38 17.49 -0.02
C VAL A 55 5.34 18.29 0.78
N ILE A 56 4.48 17.63 1.55
CA ILE A 56 3.36 18.28 2.27
C ILE A 56 3.82 18.96 3.56
N GLU A 57 4.89 18.49 4.21
CA GLU A 57 5.47 19.15 5.40
C GLU A 57 5.86 20.63 5.16
N GLY A 58 6.14 21.01 3.91
CA GLY A 58 6.44 22.40 3.54
C GLY A 58 5.22 23.23 3.12
N ILE A 59 4.01 22.68 3.21
CA ILE A 59 2.77 23.27 2.65
C ILE A 59 1.62 23.29 3.66
N ASP A 60 1.52 22.27 4.53
CA ASP A 60 0.39 22.07 5.45
C ASP A 60 0.86 21.92 6.91
N GLU A 61 0.55 22.92 7.74
CA GLU A 61 0.89 22.92 9.18
C GLU A 61 -0.08 22.07 10.04
N GLY A 62 -1.20 21.59 9.46
CA GLY A 62 -2.25 20.85 10.16
C GLY A 62 -2.13 19.32 10.10
N MET A 63 -0.96 18.79 9.77
CA MET A 63 -0.78 17.39 9.46
C MET A 63 -0.96 16.46 10.68
N ASP A 64 -1.81 15.43 10.56
CA ASP A 64 -1.90 14.37 11.56
C ASP A 64 -0.76 13.35 11.37
N TYR A 65 0.34 13.58 12.07
CA TYR A 65 1.51 12.69 12.08
C TYR A 65 1.18 11.27 12.60
N THR A 66 0.17 11.14 13.46
CA THR A 66 -0.26 9.83 13.97
C THR A 66 -0.90 9.02 12.85
N LYS A 67 -1.81 9.64 12.09
CA LYS A 67 -2.42 9.03 10.90
C LYS A 67 -1.36 8.63 9.88
N ILE A 68 -0.38 9.49 9.61
CA ILE A 68 0.72 9.21 8.70
C ILE A 68 1.54 8.01 9.18
N ALA A 69 1.95 8.00 10.46
CA ALA A 69 2.74 6.94 11.04
C ALA A 69 2.02 5.58 10.99
N VAL A 70 0.72 5.55 11.29
CA VAL A 70 -0.09 4.32 11.20
C VAL A 70 -0.18 3.82 9.76
N LYS A 71 -0.46 4.69 8.79
CA LYS A 71 -0.51 4.30 7.37
C LYS A 71 0.83 3.76 6.89
N PHE A 72 1.91 4.43 7.29
CA PHE A 72 3.26 4.02 6.94
C PHE A 72 3.60 2.64 7.53
N ALA A 73 3.28 2.41 8.80
CA ALA A 73 3.50 1.12 9.45
C ALA A 73 2.72 -0.02 8.77
N ILE A 74 1.43 0.18 8.47
CA ILE A 74 0.62 -0.81 7.75
C ILE A 74 1.21 -1.06 6.35
N GLY A 75 1.53 0.00 5.60
CA GLY A 75 2.12 -0.10 4.27
C GLY A 75 3.46 -0.87 4.27
N LEU A 76 4.33 -0.63 5.26
CA LEU A 76 5.59 -1.36 5.42
C LEU A 76 5.37 -2.85 5.71
N VAL A 77 4.44 -3.18 6.61
CA VAL A 77 4.11 -4.59 6.91
C VAL A 77 3.63 -5.29 5.64
N VAL A 78 2.72 -4.68 4.89
CA VAL A 78 2.22 -5.24 3.62
C VAL A 78 3.35 -5.41 2.60
N ALA A 79 4.19 -4.38 2.42
CA ALA A 79 5.34 -4.46 1.51
C ALA A 79 6.33 -5.56 1.90
N LEU A 80 6.61 -5.73 3.19
CA LEU A 80 7.48 -6.79 3.70
C LEU A 80 6.89 -8.18 3.46
N LEU A 81 5.60 -8.37 3.76
CA LEU A 81 4.90 -9.63 3.52
C LEU A 81 4.92 -9.99 2.03
N CYS A 82 4.64 -9.03 1.15
CA CYS A 82 4.76 -9.22 -0.30
C CYS A 82 6.20 -9.56 -0.69
N TRP A 83 7.19 -8.79 -0.23
CA TRP A 83 8.60 -8.98 -0.59
C TRP A 83 9.13 -10.36 -0.18
N VAL A 84 8.89 -10.78 1.06
CA VAL A 84 9.39 -12.06 1.60
C VAL A 84 8.75 -13.26 0.87
N ASN A 85 7.48 -13.14 0.46
CA ASN A 85 6.75 -14.24 -0.17
C ASN A 85 6.74 -14.19 -1.71
N ARG A 86 7.38 -13.19 -2.35
CA ARG A 86 7.36 -12.96 -3.82
C ARG A 86 7.88 -14.12 -4.69
N ARG A 87 8.66 -15.04 -4.11
CA ARG A 87 9.23 -16.19 -4.83
C ARG A 87 8.56 -17.52 -4.45
N LYS A 88 7.58 -17.49 -3.55
CA LYS A 88 6.90 -18.71 -3.13
C LYS A 88 5.89 -19.11 -4.22
N PRO A 89 5.83 -20.41 -4.57
CA PRO A 89 4.87 -20.90 -5.55
C PRO A 89 3.42 -20.83 -5.04
N GLU A 90 3.23 -20.75 -3.73
CA GLU A 90 1.95 -20.57 -3.07
C GLU A 90 2.14 -19.88 -1.70
N VAL A 91 1.16 -19.09 -1.27
CA VAL A 91 1.11 -18.49 0.06
C VAL A 91 -0.05 -19.05 0.89
N PRO A 92 0.12 -19.20 2.21
CA PRO A 92 -0.98 -19.63 3.09
C PRO A 92 -2.19 -18.70 2.99
N HIS A 93 -3.40 -19.25 3.00
CA HIS A 93 -4.65 -18.47 2.89
C HIS A 93 -4.72 -17.33 3.91
N GLY A 94 -4.31 -17.57 5.16
CA GLY A 94 -4.29 -16.54 6.20
C GLY A 94 -3.34 -15.38 5.89
N LEU A 95 -2.20 -15.67 5.25
CA LEU A 95 -1.25 -14.63 4.84
C LEU A 95 -1.82 -13.77 3.71
N PHE A 96 -2.43 -14.41 2.70
CA PHE A 96 -3.10 -13.69 1.61
C PHE A 96 -4.22 -12.78 2.14
N TRP A 97 -5.12 -13.33 2.96
CA TRP A 97 -6.22 -12.55 3.52
C TRP A 97 -5.73 -11.47 4.49
N GLY A 98 -4.62 -11.72 5.19
CA GLY A 98 -3.94 -10.71 5.99
C GLY A 98 -3.46 -9.53 5.15
N ILE A 99 -2.77 -9.79 4.02
CA ILE A 99 -2.35 -8.73 3.08
C ILE A 99 -3.57 -7.97 2.55
N PHE A 100 -4.61 -8.68 2.13
CA PHE A 100 -5.82 -8.07 1.57
C PHE A 100 -6.53 -7.18 2.59
N ALA A 101 -6.74 -7.68 3.81
CA ALA A 101 -7.38 -6.94 4.89
C ALA A 101 -6.56 -5.74 5.35
N LEU A 102 -5.23 -5.88 5.49
CA LEU A 102 -4.34 -4.77 5.83
C LEU A 102 -4.33 -3.69 4.76
N THR A 103 -4.39 -4.08 3.47
CA THR A 103 -4.51 -3.14 2.35
C THR A 103 -5.79 -2.31 2.44
N LEU A 104 -6.93 -2.95 2.72
CA LEU A 104 -8.21 -2.26 2.92
C LEU A 104 -8.19 -1.39 4.18
N ALA A 105 -7.65 -1.89 5.29
CA ALA A 105 -7.52 -1.14 6.53
C ALA A 105 -6.67 0.12 6.34
N ASN A 106 -5.59 0.05 5.56
CA ASN A 106 -4.75 1.21 5.26
C ASN A 106 -5.52 2.32 4.52
N VAL A 107 -6.41 1.94 3.59
CA VAL A 107 -7.29 2.88 2.90
C VAL A 107 -8.40 3.39 3.80
N ALA A 108 -8.97 2.55 4.65
CA ALA A 108 -9.95 2.98 5.64
C ALA A 108 -9.36 4.05 6.57
N VAL A 109 -8.13 3.86 7.04
CA VAL A 109 -7.38 4.89 7.79
C VAL A 109 -7.18 6.16 6.95
N ALA A 110 -6.91 6.04 5.65
CA ALA A 110 -6.75 7.21 4.79
C ALA A 110 -8.04 8.06 4.67
N VAL A 111 -9.19 7.39 4.61
CA VAL A 111 -10.49 7.98 4.26
C VAL A 111 -11.34 8.37 5.47
N PHE A 112 -11.33 7.56 6.54
CA PHE A 112 -12.28 7.68 7.66
C PHE A 112 -11.67 8.19 8.98
N TRP A 113 -10.35 8.32 9.07
CA TRP A 113 -9.65 8.93 10.20
C TRP A 113 -8.93 10.19 9.71
#